data_AF-A0A2H3JRV0-F1
#
_entry.id   AF-A0A2H3JRV0-F1
#
_cell.length_a   1.000
_cell.length_b   1.000
_cell.length_c   1.000
_cell.angle_alpha   90.00
_cell.angle_beta   90.00
_cell.angle_gamma   90.00
#
_symmetry.space_group_name_H-M   'P 1'
#
loop_
_entity.id
_entity.type
_entity.pdbx_description
1 polymer ?
#
loop_
_entity_poly.entity_id
_entity_poly.type
_entity_poly.pdbx_seq_one_letter_code
_entity_poly.pdbx_strand_id
1 'polypeptide(L)'
;MQKLLDVMTGLRKIRENIPRQETVASVFNERREFMSCVCITLYACQHAFRARESLPQFLPSPRHAYEHLETHVQDSIRKAREEDAQSMGLSLVYAFAEQEVMKNMVDTLEDLLELTGRLFGTSAWLTHDEHLSMISTHEEGADHGWYSTFKWEEV
;
A
#
# COMPACT_ATOMS: atom_id res chain seq x y z
N MET A 1 8.79 -2.38 -13.10
CA MET A 1 9.73 -2.94 -12.10
C MET A 1 11.06 -2.18 -12.02
N GLN A 2 11.78 -1.92 -13.13
CA GLN A 2 13.04 -1.15 -13.08
C GLN A 2 12.87 0.21 -12.39
N LYS A 3 11.86 0.99 -12.78
CA LYS A 3 11.51 2.28 -12.16
C LYS A 3 11.39 2.19 -10.62
N LEU A 4 10.75 1.15 -10.08
CA LEU A 4 10.60 0.97 -8.63
C LEU A 4 11.94 0.71 -7.95
N LEU A 5 12.80 -0.13 -8.55
CA LEU A 5 14.15 -0.38 -8.05
C LEU A 5 14.96 0.92 -8.02
N ASP A 6 14.93 1.68 -9.11
CA ASP A 6 15.65 2.95 -9.22
C ASP A 6 15.20 3.94 -8.13
N VAL A 7 13.89 4.03 -7.88
CA VAL A 7 13.30 4.88 -6.83
C VAL A 7 13.73 4.41 -5.43
N MET A 8 13.72 3.11 -5.14
CA MET A 8 14.18 2.58 -3.84
C MET A 8 15.69 2.81 -3.63
N THR A 9 16.50 2.66 -4.68
CA THR A 9 17.93 2.95 -4.62
C THR A 9 18.20 4.44 -4.42
N GLY A 10 17.45 5.30 -5.12
CA GLY A 10 17.49 6.75 -4.91
C GLY A 10 17.13 7.14 -3.48
N LEU A 11 16.07 6.56 -2.92
CA LEU A 11 15.66 6.78 -1.54
C LEU A 11 16.75 6.40 -0.54
N ARG A 12 17.41 5.26 -0.77
CA ARG A 12 18.55 4.82 0.05
C ARG A 12 19.69 5.83 -0.01
N LYS A 13 20.05 6.31 -1.20
CA LYS A 13 21.14 7.28 -1.40
C LYS A 13 20.86 8.61 -0.72
N ILE A 14 19.62 9.09 -0.79
CA ILE A 14 19.19 10.29 -0.06
C ILE A 14 19.38 10.06 1.45
N ARG A 15 18.84 8.96 2.00
CA ARG A 15 18.90 8.63 3.43
C ARG A 15 20.31 8.40 3.99
N GLU A 16 21.28 8.02 3.16
CA GLU A 16 22.69 7.92 3.54
C GLU A 16 23.28 9.30 3.93
N ASN A 17 22.70 10.40 3.44
CA ASN A 17 23.21 11.76 3.64
C ASN A 17 22.35 12.63 4.57
N ILE A 18 21.21 12.13 5.06
CA ILE A 18 20.31 12.90 5.95
C ILE A 18 20.81 12.86 7.40
N PRO A 19 20.92 14.01 8.10
CA PRO A 19 21.14 14.03 9.54
C PRO A 19 19.93 13.42 10.28
N ARG A 20 20.12 12.18 10.79
CA ARG A 20 19.04 11.35 11.37
C ARG A 20 18.37 11.98 12.60
N GLN A 21 19.15 12.66 13.44
CA GLN A 21 18.64 13.21 14.70
C GLN A 21 17.68 14.38 14.50
N GLU A 22 17.89 15.19 13.46
CA GLU A 22 17.11 16.40 13.20
C GLU A 22 15.87 16.15 12.32
N THR A 23 15.97 15.24 11.35
CA THR A 23 14.94 15.11 10.29
C THR A 23 14.05 13.86 10.44
N VAL A 24 14.50 12.84 11.19
CA VAL A 24 13.87 11.50 11.17
C VAL A 24 13.15 11.17 12.47
N ALA A 25 13.61 11.69 13.61
CA ALA A 25 13.09 11.27 14.92
C ALA A 25 11.61 11.60 15.13
N SER A 26 11.14 12.75 14.65
CA SER A 26 9.75 13.21 14.82
C SER A 26 8.75 12.46 13.93
N VAL A 27 9.20 11.92 12.79
CA VAL A 27 8.35 11.31 11.75
C VAL A 27 8.68 9.84 11.48
N PHE A 28 9.38 9.19 12.42
CA PHE A 28 9.87 7.83 12.23
C PHE A 28 8.74 6.81 12.09
N ASN A 29 7.67 6.98 12.86
CA ASN A 29 6.56 6.03 12.88
C ASN A 29 5.80 6.02 11.55
N GLU A 30 5.56 7.20 11.00
CA GLU A 30 4.88 7.45 9.73
C GLU A 30 5.74 6.93 8.57
N ARG A 31 7.06 7.15 8.60
CA ARG A 31 8.00 6.56 7.63
C ARG A 31 7.93 5.03 7.65
N ARG A 32 7.87 4.43 8.85
CA ARG A 32 7.78 2.97 9.01
C ARG A 32 6.45 2.45 8.48
N GLU A 33 5.35 3.12 8.79
CA GLU A 33 4.02 2.79 8.31
C GLU A 33 3.94 2.86 6.78
N PHE A 34 4.46 3.93 6.18
CA PHE A 34 4.57 4.06 4.73
C PHE A 34 5.33 2.88 4.11
N MET A 35 6.54 2.58 4.63
CA MET A 35 7.32 1.44 4.14
C MET A 35 6.61 0.09 4.33
N SER A 36 5.83 -0.06 5.40
CA SER A 36 5.00 -1.26 5.61
C SER A 36 3.97 -1.42 4.49
N CYS A 37 3.28 -0.33 4.12
CA CYS A 37 2.30 -0.33 3.03
C CYS A 37 2.94 -0.70 1.69
N VAL A 38 4.15 -0.18 1.41
CA VAL A 38 4.95 -0.54 0.24
C VAL A 38 5.24 -2.04 0.21
N CYS A 39 5.75 -2.61 1.31
CA CYS A 39 6.07 -4.03 1.40
C CYS A 39 4.85 -4.94 1.21
N ILE A 40 3.73 -4.61 1.86
CA ILE A 40 2.47 -5.38 1.74
C ILE A 40 1.96 -5.34 0.30
N THR A 41 2.00 -4.17 -0.33
CA THR A 41 1.59 -3.99 -1.74
C THR A 41 2.42 -4.86 -2.67
N LEU A 42 3.74 -4.83 -2.53
CA LEU A 42 4.64 -5.63 -3.36
C LEU A 42 4.46 -7.14 -3.14
N TYR A 43 4.23 -7.54 -1.89
CA TYR A 43 3.93 -8.92 -1.55
C TYR A 43 2.62 -9.39 -2.20
N ALA A 44 1.56 -8.59 -2.12
CA ALA A 44 0.27 -8.90 -2.73
C ALA A 44 0.39 -9.03 -4.26
N CYS A 45 1.09 -8.09 -4.91
CA CYS A 45 1.37 -8.19 -6.34
C CYS A 45 2.14 -9.46 -6.67
N GLN A 46 3.22 -9.75 -5.94
CA GLN A 46 4.01 -10.98 -6.13
C GLN A 46 3.16 -12.24 -5.99
N HIS A 47 2.28 -12.29 -4.98
CA HIS A 47 1.36 -13.41 -4.77
C HIS A 47 0.42 -13.57 -5.96
N ALA A 48 -0.24 -12.49 -6.40
CA ALA A 48 -1.11 -12.50 -7.58
C ALA A 48 -0.38 -13.03 -8.83
N PHE A 49 0.86 -12.59 -9.09
CA PHE A 49 1.65 -13.10 -10.21
C PHE A 49 2.02 -14.58 -10.09
N ARG A 50 2.31 -15.07 -8.88
CA ARG A 50 2.72 -16.47 -8.64
C ARG A 50 1.54 -17.44 -8.67
N ALA A 51 0.48 -17.09 -7.96
CA ALA A 51 -0.74 -17.90 -7.87
C ALA A 51 -1.64 -17.74 -9.10
N ARG A 52 -1.45 -16.67 -9.90
CA ARG A 52 -2.36 -16.24 -10.97
C ARG A 52 -3.78 -15.97 -10.46
N GLU A 53 -3.87 -15.51 -9.23
CA GLU A 53 -5.12 -15.19 -8.54
C GLU A 53 -5.29 -13.67 -8.46
N SER A 54 -6.54 -13.23 -8.26
CA SER A 54 -6.87 -11.82 -8.09
C SER A 54 -6.16 -11.21 -6.88
N LEU A 55 -5.89 -9.91 -6.94
CA LEU A 55 -5.44 -9.16 -5.77
C LEU A 55 -6.47 -9.21 -4.63
N PRO A 56 -6.03 -9.13 -3.36
CA PRO A 56 -6.93 -8.95 -2.23
C PRO A 56 -7.82 -7.73 -2.42
N GLN A 57 -9.09 -7.84 -2.00
CA GLN A 57 -10.07 -6.75 -2.10
C GLN A 57 -9.63 -5.50 -1.32
N PHE A 58 -8.94 -5.69 -0.20
CA PHE A 58 -8.48 -4.61 0.66
C PHE A 58 -6.96 -4.66 0.80
N LEU A 59 -6.31 -3.60 0.34
CA LEU A 59 -4.89 -3.37 0.54
C LEU A 59 -4.70 -2.02 1.25
N PRO A 60 -3.67 -1.89 2.11
CA PRO A 60 -3.35 -0.61 2.71
C PRO A 60 -2.96 0.38 1.61
N SER A 61 -3.48 1.61 1.67
CA SER A 61 -3.21 2.64 0.66
C SER A 61 -1.83 3.26 0.86
N PRO A 62 -0.86 3.10 -0.07
CA PRO A 62 0.42 3.77 0.02
C PRO A 62 0.28 5.30 -0.09
N ARG A 63 -0.71 5.78 -0.86
CA ARG A 63 -1.02 7.20 -1.02
C ARG A 63 -1.48 7.83 0.29
N HIS A 64 -2.42 7.19 0.97
CA HIS A 64 -2.90 7.68 2.26
C HIS A 64 -1.77 7.72 3.31
N ALA A 65 -0.96 6.66 3.38
CA ALA A 65 0.19 6.63 4.29
C ALA A 65 1.22 7.71 3.96
N TYR A 66 1.43 8.02 2.68
CA TYR A 66 2.31 9.12 2.25
C TYR A 66 1.74 10.50 2.61
N GLU A 67 0.46 10.76 2.37
CA GLU A 67 -0.20 12.04 2.71
C GLU A 67 -0.12 12.33 4.22
N HIS A 68 -0.31 11.31 5.06
CA HIS A 68 -0.14 11.42 6.50
C HIS A 68 1.30 11.79 6.88
N LEU A 69 2.29 11.11 6.30
CA LEU A 69 3.70 11.42 6.49
C LEU A 69 4.06 12.83 6.00
N GLU A 70 3.57 13.23 4.83
CA GLU A 70 3.82 14.54 4.23
C GLU A 70 3.32 15.66 5.14
N THR A 71 2.11 15.51 5.68
CA THR A 71 1.51 16.46 6.63
C THR A 71 2.38 16.61 7.88
N HIS A 72 2.81 15.49 8.49
CA HIS A 72 3.65 15.53 9.69
C HIS A 72 5.04 16.10 9.43
N VAL A 73 5.64 15.84 8.27
CA VAL A 73 6.91 16.44 7.86
C VAL A 73 6.77 17.95 7.71
N GLN A 74 5.71 18.43 7.04
CA GLN A 74 5.44 19.87 6.90
C GLN A 74 5.22 20.56 8.25
N ASP A 75 4.49 19.91 9.16
CA ASP A 75 4.28 20.42 10.52
C ASP A 75 5.59 20.46 11.33
N SER A 76 6.44 19.44 11.19
CA SER A 76 7.76 19.40 11.83
C SER A 76 8.67 20.51 11.31
N ILE A 77 8.66 20.76 10.00
CA ILE A 77 9.41 21.86 9.37
C ILE A 77 8.90 23.22 9.87
N ARG A 78 7.58 23.40 9.98
CA ARG A 78 7.00 24.65 10.48
C ARG A 78 7.45 24.94 11.91
N LYS A 79 7.36 23.96 12.81
CA LYS A 79 7.81 24.08 14.21
C LYS A 79 9.30 24.38 14.32
N ALA A 80 10.12 23.64 13.59
CA ALA A 80 11.57 23.86 13.60
C ALA A 80 11.96 25.26 13.07
N ARG A 81 11.20 25.82 12.11
CA ARG A 81 11.38 27.20 11.65
C ARG A 81 11.06 28.25 12.72
N GLU A 82 10.04 28.00 13.54
CA GLU A 82 9.65 28.90 14.64
C GLU A 82 10.70 28.89 15.77
N GLU A 83 11.35 27.74 16.00
CA GLU A 83 12.38 27.57 17.02
C GLU A 83 13.74 28.12 16.59
N ASP A 84 14.19 27.85 15.36
CA ASP A 84 15.44 28.35 14.80
C ASP A 84 15.43 28.42 13.27
N ALA A 85 15.26 29.64 12.74
CA ALA A 85 15.19 29.88 11.31
C ALA A 85 16.52 29.67 10.55
N GLN A 86 17.67 29.60 11.23
CA GLN A 86 19.00 29.57 10.58
C GLN A 86 19.60 28.16 10.43
N SER A 87 19.14 27.15 11.18
CA SER A 87 19.74 25.81 11.16
C SER A 87 19.16 24.84 10.10
N MET A 88 18.04 25.17 9.45
CA MET A 88 17.30 24.18 8.64
C MET A 88 17.75 23.99 7.18
N GLY A 89 18.68 24.79 6.65
CA GLY A 89 18.91 24.88 5.20
C GLY A 89 19.14 23.54 4.49
N LEU A 90 20.11 22.74 4.95
CA LEU A 90 20.46 21.48 4.31
C LEU A 90 19.49 20.34 4.65
N SER A 91 19.03 20.26 5.90
CA SER A 91 18.05 19.27 6.38
C SER A 91 16.72 19.39 5.63
N LEU A 92 16.31 20.61 5.30
CA LEU A 92 15.10 20.90 4.51
C LEU A 92 15.21 20.40 3.06
N VAL A 93 16.36 20.61 2.41
CA VAL A 93 16.61 20.12 1.04
C VAL A 93 16.49 18.59 0.99
N TYR A 94 17.04 17.90 1.99
CA TYR A 94 16.93 16.45 2.09
C TYR A 94 15.51 15.98 2.39
N ALA A 95 14.76 16.69 3.24
CA ALA A 95 13.36 16.36 3.52
C ALA A 95 12.50 16.46 2.24
N PHE A 96 12.67 17.52 1.44
CA PHE A 96 11.97 17.64 0.16
C PHE A 96 12.38 16.57 -0.85
N ALA A 97 13.68 16.29 -0.96
CA ALA A 97 14.16 15.23 -1.84
C ALA A 97 13.57 13.86 -1.45
N GLU A 98 13.48 13.57 -0.14
CA GLU A 98 12.86 12.34 0.35
C GLU A 98 11.36 12.28 0.04
N GLN A 99 10.61 13.37 0.26
CA GLN A 99 9.19 13.45 -0.07
C GLN A 99 8.92 13.20 -1.56
N GLU A 100 9.69 13.85 -2.44
CA GLU A 100 9.54 13.69 -3.89
C GLU A 100 9.81 12.24 -4.33
N VAL A 101 10.84 11.59 -3.78
CA VAL A 101 11.13 10.19 -4.08
C VAL A 101 10.04 9.25 -3.54
N MET A 102 9.49 9.52 -2.36
CA MET A 102 8.38 8.74 -1.79
C MET A 102 7.09 8.90 -2.61
N LYS A 103 6.78 10.11 -3.07
CA LYS A 103 5.65 10.35 -3.97
C LYS A 103 5.79 9.57 -5.28
N ASN A 104 6.96 9.63 -5.90
CA ASN A 104 7.26 8.85 -7.10
C ASN A 104 7.15 7.32 -6.85
N MET A 105 7.45 6.87 -5.62
CA MET A 105 7.26 5.48 -5.21
C MET A 105 5.77 5.11 -5.13
N VAL A 106 4.94 5.96 -4.54
CA VAL A 106 3.47 5.78 -4.48
C VAL A 106 2.90 5.63 -5.89
N ASP A 107 3.19 6.57 -6.78
CA ASP A 107 2.64 6.56 -8.14
C ASP A 107 3.05 5.28 -8.88
N THR A 108 4.31 4.86 -8.72
CA THR A 108 4.81 3.62 -9.34
C THR A 108 4.16 2.35 -8.74
N LEU A 109 3.78 2.36 -7.46
CA LEU A 109 3.07 1.25 -6.82
C LEU A 109 1.61 1.17 -7.24
N GLU A 110 0.94 2.31 -7.38
CA GLU A 110 -0.44 2.36 -7.89
C GLU A 110 -0.51 1.88 -9.33
N ASP A 111 0.41 2.31 -10.20
CA ASP A 111 0.54 1.79 -11.56
C ASP A 111 0.71 0.26 -11.56
N LEU A 112 1.55 -0.27 -10.65
CA LEU A 112 1.78 -1.71 -10.54
C LEU A 112 0.51 -2.45 -10.06
N LEU A 113 -0.18 -1.91 -9.06
CA LEU A 113 -1.44 -2.47 -8.55
C LEU A 113 -2.51 -2.48 -9.64
N GLU A 114 -2.65 -1.39 -10.39
CA GLU A 114 -3.60 -1.30 -11.48
C GLU A 114 -3.29 -2.32 -12.58
N LEU A 115 -2.03 -2.42 -13.01
CA LEU A 115 -1.62 -3.41 -14.01
C LEU A 115 -1.86 -4.84 -13.53
N THR A 116 -1.55 -5.12 -12.26
CA THR A 116 -1.77 -6.45 -11.66
C THR A 116 -3.27 -6.77 -11.59
N GLY A 117 -4.10 -5.79 -11.20
CA GLY A 117 -5.55 -5.91 -11.19
C GLY A 117 -6.13 -6.13 -12.59
N ARG A 118 -5.61 -5.47 -13.63
CA ARG A 118 -6.04 -5.72 -15.01
C ARG A 118 -5.66 -7.12 -15.51
N LEU A 119 -4.50 -7.63 -15.09
CA LEU A 119 -4.00 -8.94 -15.52
C LEU A 119 -4.74 -10.12 -14.85
N PHE A 120 -5.09 -10.01 -13.57
CA PHE A 120 -5.66 -11.12 -12.79
C PHE A 120 -7.06 -10.86 -12.23
N GLY A 121 -7.52 -9.61 -12.28
CA GLY A 121 -8.70 -9.13 -11.55
C GLY A 121 -10.01 -9.08 -12.33
N THR A 122 -10.10 -9.70 -13.53
CA THR A 122 -11.37 -9.71 -14.28
C THR A 122 -11.86 -11.09 -14.72
N SER A 123 -11.02 -12.12 -14.73
CA SER A 123 -11.44 -13.48 -15.10
C SER A 123 -11.76 -14.38 -13.91
N ALA A 124 -11.17 -14.14 -12.72
CA ALA A 124 -11.37 -15.01 -11.55
C ALA A 124 -12.82 -15.02 -11.03
N TRP A 125 -13.55 -13.91 -11.16
CA TRP A 125 -14.97 -13.84 -10.78
C TRP A 125 -15.87 -14.60 -11.77
N LEU A 126 -15.51 -14.64 -13.06
CA LEU A 126 -16.29 -15.34 -14.08
C LEU A 126 -16.03 -16.86 -14.09
N THR A 127 -14.80 -17.29 -13.78
CA THR A 127 -14.42 -18.71 -13.85
C THR A 127 -14.79 -19.53 -12.62
N HIS A 128 -15.19 -18.88 -11.51
CA HIS A 128 -15.60 -19.61 -10.31
C HIS A 128 -17.01 -20.22 -10.42
N ASP A 129 -17.83 -19.80 -11.38
CA ASP A 129 -19.18 -20.32 -11.58
C ASP A 129 -19.24 -21.55 -12.52
N GLU A 130 -18.24 -21.73 -13.39
CA GLU A 130 -18.21 -22.86 -14.32
C GLU A 130 -17.88 -24.20 -13.64
N HIS A 131 -17.12 -24.18 -12.53
CA HIS A 131 -16.73 -25.42 -11.83
C HIS A 131 -17.76 -25.92 -10.81
N LEU A 132 -18.63 -25.04 -10.30
CA LEU A 132 -19.74 -25.44 -9.43
C LEU A 132 -20.97 -25.89 -10.24
N SER A 133 -21.15 -25.36 -11.45
CA SER A 133 -22.24 -25.78 -12.35
C SER A 133 -22.04 -27.16 -12.99
N MET A 134 -20.81 -27.68 -13.07
CA MET A 134 -20.55 -29.02 -13.62
C MET A 134 -20.57 -30.17 -12.60
N ILE A 135 -20.77 -29.90 -11.31
CA ILE A 135 -20.92 -30.94 -10.25
C ILE A 135 -22.41 -31.10 -9.87
N SER A 136 -23.34 -30.93 -10.81
CA SER A 136 -24.76 -31.21 -10.52
C SER A 136 -25.55 -31.74 -11.72
N THR A 137 -25.12 -32.88 -12.27
CA THR A 137 -26.06 -33.75 -12.99
C THR A 137 -25.87 -35.21 -12.56
N HIS A 138 -26.30 -35.53 -11.33
CA HIS A 138 -27.01 -36.78 -11.07
C HIS A 138 -27.80 -36.71 -9.74
N GLU A 139 -29.11 -36.55 -9.91
CA GLU A 139 -30.23 -37.13 -9.16
C GLU A 139 -30.42 -36.89 -7.64
N GLU A 140 -31.58 -36.25 -7.39
CA GLU A 140 -32.59 -36.53 -6.37
C GLU A 140 -32.36 -36.08 -4.91
N GLY A 141 -33.19 -35.10 -4.50
CA GLY A 141 -33.64 -34.99 -3.11
C GLY A 141 -33.60 -33.60 -2.50
N ALA A 142 -34.71 -32.87 -2.66
CA ALA A 142 -35.33 -31.97 -1.67
C ALA A 142 -34.48 -30.93 -0.89
N ASP A 143 -34.88 -29.68 -1.12
CA ASP A 143 -35.08 -28.63 -0.11
C ASP A 143 -33.90 -27.94 0.60
N HIS A 144 -33.80 -26.65 0.25
CA HIS A 144 -33.51 -25.53 1.14
C HIS A 144 -32.13 -25.42 1.79
N GLY A 145 -31.22 -24.74 1.07
CA GLY A 145 -29.92 -24.31 1.61
C GLY A 145 -29.59 -22.84 1.32
N TRP A 146 -30.56 -21.92 1.48
CA TRP A 146 -30.29 -20.47 1.51
C TRP A 146 -30.81 -19.90 2.84
N TYR A 147 -29.96 -19.86 3.86
CA TYR A 147 -30.23 -19.01 5.03
C TYR A 147 -29.03 -18.14 5.34
N SER A 148 -29.15 -16.89 4.88
CA SER A 148 -28.41 -15.74 5.36
C SER A 148 -29.13 -15.16 6.59
N THR A 149 -28.37 -15.03 7.69
CA THR A 149 -28.42 -14.05 8.80
C THR A 149 -29.69 -13.75 9.63
N PHE A 150 -29.44 -13.45 10.91
CA PHE A 150 -30.29 -12.83 11.98
C PHE A 150 -31.26 -13.78 12.72
N LYS A 151 -31.50 -13.73 14.05
CA LYS A 151 -30.90 -13.15 15.28
C LYS A 151 -31.81 -13.62 16.47
N TRP A 152 -31.19 -14.00 17.60
CA TRP A 152 -31.61 -13.97 19.04
C TRP A 152 -32.87 -14.68 19.62
N GLU A 153 -32.60 -15.25 20.80
CA GLU A 153 -33.42 -15.46 22.02
C GLU A 153 -34.24 -16.75 22.18
N GLU A 154 -33.68 -17.64 23.00
CA GLU A 154 -34.32 -18.77 23.69
C GLU A 154 -34.98 -18.29 24.99
N VAL A 155 -36.18 -18.81 25.29
CA VAL A 155 -36.75 -18.96 26.64
C VAL A 155 -37.12 -20.41 26.82
#